data_AF-A0A7R9VI81-F1
#
_entry.id   AF-A0A7R9VI81-F1
#
_cell.length_a   1.000
_cell.length_b   1.000
_cell.length_c   1.000
_cell.angle_alpha   90.00
_cell.angle_beta   90.00
_cell.angle_gamma   90.00
#
_symmetry.space_group_name_H-M   'P 1'
#
loop_
_entity.id
_entity.type
_entity.pdbx_description
1 polymer ?
#
loop_
_entity_poly.entity_id
_entity_poly.type
_entity_poly.pdbx_seq_one_letter_code
_entity_poly.pdbx_strand_id
1 'polypeptide(L)'
;DEPLLIGGKKFDMRLYVAVTSFKPLKVYMSRLGFGRFCNVKYTTDIDELDNDFVHLTNVAVQRTGADYNAAHGNKWSLDNVRLYLEAVHGTERTDRLFSDIEAVVVTSLKACQNVVINDSHCFEMYGYDIIIDAHLRPWLIEVNASPSLSTSTPSDRLLKFKVISDVLNLVTPSDWLAVTADCGMLPDE
;
A
#
# COMPACT_ATOMS: atom_id res chain seq x y z
N ASP A 1 12.33 -18.46 -5.24
CA ASP A 1 11.24 -18.25 -4.24
C ASP A 1 9.96 -17.87 -4.94
N GLU A 2 8.90 -18.64 -4.72
CA GLU A 2 7.63 -18.65 -5.48
C GLU A 2 6.66 -17.56 -4.97
N PRO A 3 6.51 -16.41 -5.67
CA PRO A 3 5.52 -15.41 -5.29
C PRO A 3 4.11 -15.94 -5.58
N LEU A 4 3.11 -15.46 -4.83
CA LEU A 4 1.72 -15.66 -5.20
C LEU A 4 1.45 -14.94 -6.52
N LEU A 5 0.86 -15.67 -7.47
CA LEU A 5 0.50 -15.14 -8.78
C LEU A 5 -1.01 -15.03 -8.90
N ILE A 6 -1.48 -13.92 -9.45
CA ILE A 6 -2.88 -13.74 -9.82
C ILE A 6 -2.94 -13.60 -11.34
N GLY A 7 -3.64 -14.52 -12.01
CA GLY A 7 -3.66 -14.58 -13.47
C GLY A 7 -2.29 -14.79 -14.09
N GLY A 8 -1.37 -15.44 -13.36
CA GLY A 8 0.02 -15.65 -13.79
C GLY A 8 0.91 -14.42 -13.68
N LYS A 9 0.46 -13.34 -13.03
CA LYS A 9 1.24 -12.11 -12.83
C LYS A 9 1.66 -11.97 -11.37
N LYS A 10 2.93 -11.58 -11.17
CA LYS A 10 3.46 -11.17 -9.86
C LYS A 10 2.86 -9.82 -9.48
N PHE A 11 2.64 -9.62 -8.19
CA PHE A 11 2.19 -8.35 -7.66
C PHE A 11 2.82 -8.08 -6.28
N ASP A 12 2.94 -6.81 -5.92
CA ASP A 12 3.17 -6.37 -4.54
C ASP A 12 1.98 -5.53 -4.07
N MET A 13 1.82 -5.39 -2.76
CA MET A 13 0.78 -4.56 -2.16
C MET A 13 1.38 -3.32 -1.53
N ARG A 14 0.82 -2.16 -1.90
CA ARG A 14 1.01 -0.88 -1.21
C ARG A 14 -0.06 -0.71 -0.15
N LEU A 15 0.38 -0.70 1.11
CA LEU A 15 -0.44 -0.39 2.29
C LEU A 15 -0.04 0.97 2.86
N TYR A 16 -1.01 1.71 3.41
CA TYR A 16 -0.76 2.99 4.07
C TYR A 16 -0.90 2.84 5.58
N VAL A 17 0.11 3.29 6.32
CA VAL A 17 0.18 3.16 7.77
C VAL A 17 0.52 4.51 8.38
N ALA A 18 -0.38 5.06 9.19
CA ALA A 18 -0.13 6.29 9.94
C ALA A 18 0.34 5.96 11.36
N VAL A 19 1.40 6.62 11.80
CA VAL A 19 1.91 6.52 13.17
C VAL A 19 1.83 7.89 13.81
N THR A 20 1.07 8.00 14.89
CA THR A 20 0.86 9.27 15.62
C THR A 20 1.66 9.36 16.91
N SER A 21 2.25 8.25 17.35
CA SER A 21 3.17 8.22 18.48
C SER A 21 3.98 6.93 18.45
N PHE A 22 5.25 7.01 18.85
CA PHE A 22 6.10 5.84 19.09
C PHE A 22 6.19 5.48 20.58
N LYS A 23 5.78 6.37 21.49
CA LYS A 23 5.77 6.13 22.95
C LYS A 23 4.55 6.79 23.60
N PRO A 24 3.45 6.03 23.84
CA PRO A 24 3.22 4.64 23.44
C PRO A 24 3.04 4.51 21.92
N LEU A 25 3.39 3.35 21.36
CA LEU A 25 3.23 3.10 19.92
C LEU A 25 1.74 3.11 19.53
N LYS A 26 1.35 4.05 18.66
CA LYS A 26 0.00 4.20 18.11
C LYS A 26 0.05 4.11 16.59
N VAL A 27 -0.51 3.03 16.05
CA VAL A 27 -0.44 2.68 14.62
C VAL A 27 -1.84 2.53 14.06
N TYR A 28 -2.06 3.10 12.89
CA TYR A 28 -3.33 3.07 12.18
C TYR A 28 -3.06 2.59 10.75
N MET A 29 -3.51 1.39 10.42
CA MET A 29 -3.44 0.87 9.06
C MET A 29 -4.70 1.26 8.30
N SER A 30 -4.52 1.90 7.15
CA SER A 30 -5.61 2.22 6.25
C SER A 30 -6.22 0.94 5.67
N ARG A 31 -7.56 0.88 5.61
CA ARG A 31 -8.28 -0.16 4.85
C ARG A 31 -8.11 0.02 3.34
N LEU A 32 -7.73 1.21 2.91
CA LEU A 32 -7.42 1.52 1.53
C LEU A 32 -5.95 1.21 1.23
N GLY A 33 -5.74 0.58 0.09
CA GLY A 33 -4.44 0.24 -0.48
C GLY A 33 -4.63 -0.32 -1.87
N PHE A 34 -3.56 -0.78 -2.50
CA PHE A 34 -3.65 -1.42 -3.81
C PHE A 34 -2.55 -2.44 -4.05
N GLY A 35 -2.89 -3.49 -4.81
CA GLY A 35 -1.91 -4.37 -5.43
C GLY A 35 -1.41 -3.77 -6.74
N ARG A 36 -0.08 -3.70 -6.95
CA ARG A 36 0.58 -3.33 -8.20
C ARG A 36 1.02 -4.59 -8.93
N PHE A 37 0.54 -4.80 -10.14
CA PHE A 37 0.82 -6.00 -10.92
C PHE A 37 1.94 -5.74 -11.91
N CYS A 38 2.74 -6.76 -12.21
CA CYS A 38 3.64 -6.74 -13.36
C CYS A 38 2.83 -6.66 -14.68
N ASN A 39 3.38 -5.98 -15.68
CA ASN A 39 2.76 -5.95 -17.02
C ASN A 39 2.77 -7.34 -17.67
N VAL A 40 3.86 -8.09 -17.47
CA VAL A 40 4.13 -9.38 -18.09
C VAL A 40 3.78 -10.52 -17.12
N LYS A 41 3.45 -11.70 -17.67
CA LYS A 41 3.31 -12.92 -16.87
C LYS A 41 4.66 -13.26 -16.22
N TYR A 42 4.61 -13.75 -14.99
CA TYR A 42 5.81 -14.17 -14.27
C TYR A 42 6.40 -15.43 -14.92
N THR A 43 7.70 -15.38 -15.21
CA THR A 43 8.48 -16.56 -15.64
C THR A 43 9.66 -16.76 -14.69
N THR A 44 10.10 -18.01 -14.57
CA THR A 44 11.31 -18.41 -13.82
C THR A 44 12.49 -18.70 -14.76
N ASP A 45 12.34 -18.46 -16.06
CA ASP A 45 13.41 -18.71 -17.03
C ASP A 45 14.58 -17.74 -16.81
N ILE A 46 15.77 -18.31 -16.65
CA ILE A 46 17.02 -17.60 -16.36
C ILE A 46 17.39 -16.62 -17.47
N ASP A 47 16.98 -16.91 -18.71
CA ASP A 47 17.23 -16.08 -19.89
C ASP A 47 16.34 -14.82 -19.94
N GLU A 48 15.27 -14.73 -19.12
CA GLU A 48 14.42 -13.55 -19.00
C GLU A 48 14.65 -12.76 -17.68
N LEU A 49 15.61 -13.18 -16.84
CA LEU A 49 15.97 -12.48 -15.59
C LEU A 49 16.49 -11.05 -15.81
N ASP A 50 17.10 -10.77 -16.97
CA ASP A 50 17.58 -9.45 -17.37
C ASP A 50 16.44 -8.51 -17.84
N ASN A 51 15.19 -8.98 -17.84
CA ASN A 51 14.04 -8.18 -18.23
C ASN A 51 13.42 -7.52 -16.99
N ASP A 52 13.87 -6.30 -16.67
CA ASP A 52 13.39 -5.49 -15.53
C ASP A 52 11.85 -5.38 -15.43
N PHE A 53 11.13 -5.56 -16.55
CA PHE A 53 9.67 -5.53 -16.65
C PHE A 53 8.96 -6.74 -16.01
N VAL A 54 9.67 -7.86 -15.82
CA VAL A 54 9.13 -9.09 -15.22
C VAL A 54 9.24 -9.05 -13.70
N HIS A 55 10.28 -8.39 -13.17
CA HIS A 55 10.64 -8.45 -11.75
C HIS A 55 10.31 -7.19 -10.95
N LEU A 56 10.26 -6.02 -11.60
CA LEU A 56 9.98 -4.73 -10.96
C LEU A 56 8.55 -4.24 -11.23
N THR A 57 7.82 -3.95 -10.16
CA THR A 57 6.45 -3.42 -10.18
C THR A 57 6.37 -1.89 -10.20
N ASN A 58 7.53 -1.22 -10.36
CA ASN A 58 7.60 0.23 -10.34
C ASN A 58 6.98 0.85 -11.61
N VAL A 59 6.11 1.83 -11.40
CA VAL A 59 5.36 2.56 -12.45
C VAL A 59 6.29 3.24 -13.46
N ALA A 60 7.51 3.62 -13.06
CA ALA A 60 8.50 4.23 -13.94
C ALA A 60 9.04 3.25 -15.01
N VAL A 61 9.17 1.96 -14.67
CA VAL A 61 9.61 0.91 -15.60
C VAL A 61 8.44 0.45 -16.47
N GLN A 62 7.22 0.38 -15.92
CA GLN A 62 6.07 -0.20 -16.62
C GLN A 62 5.43 0.67 -17.72
N ARG A 63 5.82 1.94 -17.88
CA ARG A 63 5.24 2.85 -18.89
C ARG A 63 5.62 2.51 -20.34
N THR A 64 6.62 1.67 -20.55
CA THR A 64 7.17 1.33 -21.88
C THR A 64 6.70 -0.01 -22.44
N GLY A 65 5.87 -0.77 -21.71
CA GLY A 65 5.35 -2.06 -22.17
C GLY A 65 4.13 -1.94 -23.09
N ALA A 66 4.12 -2.68 -24.20
CA ALA A 66 3.05 -2.67 -25.20
C ALA A 66 1.67 -3.13 -24.67
N ASP A 67 1.62 -3.85 -23.55
CA ASP A 67 0.41 -4.34 -22.88
C ASP A 67 -0.10 -3.42 -21.73
N TYR A 68 0.33 -2.16 -21.70
CA TYR A 68 -0.12 -1.21 -20.68
C TYR A 68 -1.61 -0.89 -20.82
N ASN A 69 -2.44 -1.50 -19.97
CA ASN A 69 -3.86 -1.22 -19.95
C ASN A 69 -4.13 0.10 -19.20
N ALA A 70 -4.12 1.19 -19.97
CA ALA A 70 -4.24 2.57 -19.47
C ALA A 70 -5.53 2.83 -18.67
N ALA A 71 -6.58 2.01 -18.84
CA ALA A 71 -7.86 2.16 -18.14
C ALA A 71 -7.79 1.79 -16.64
N HIS A 72 -6.90 0.87 -16.24
CA HIS A 72 -6.79 0.41 -14.84
C HIS A 72 -5.39 0.57 -14.23
N GLY A 73 -4.37 0.88 -15.05
CA GLY A 73 -3.01 1.14 -14.57
C GLY A 73 -2.35 -0.04 -13.86
N ASN A 74 -2.80 -1.27 -14.15
CA ASN A 74 -2.34 -2.52 -13.53
C ASN A 74 -2.37 -2.51 -11.99
N LYS A 75 -3.39 -1.84 -11.43
CA LYS A 75 -3.65 -1.83 -10.00
C LYS A 75 -4.99 -2.48 -9.68
N TRP A 76 -5.03 -3.28 -8.62
CA TRP A 76 -6.28 -3.66 -7.96
C TRP A 76 -6.37 -2.96 -6.62
N SER A 77 -7.57 -2.51 -6.23
CA SER A 77 -7.81 -2.10 -4.85
C SER A 77 -7.51 -3.26 -3.90
N LEU A 78 -7.16 -2.93 -2.66
CA LEU A 78 -6.93 -3.94 -1.62
C LEU A 78 -8.17 -4.82 -1.41
N ASP A 79 -9.38 -4.25 -1.53
CA ASP A 79 -10.63 -5.01 -1.47
C ASP A 79 -10.75 -6.04 -2.60
N ASN A 80 -10.33 -5.70 -3.83
CA ASN A 80 -10.35 -6.64 -4.96
C ASN A 80 -9.31 -7.76 -4.77
N VAL A 81 -8.12 -7.44 -4.24
CA VAL A 81 -7.10 -8.44 -3.90
C VAL A 81 -7.65 -9.38 -2.83
N ARG A 82 -8.25 -8.82 -1.76
CA ARG A 82 -8.86 -9.60 -0.69
C ARG A 82 -9.98 -10.49 -1.20
N LEU A 83 -10.92 -9.95 -1.99
CA LEU A 83 -12.01 -10.70 -2.58
C LEU A 83 -11.51 -11.89 -3.41
N TYR A 84 -10.45 -11.69 -4.21
CA TYR A 84 -9.83 -12.77 -4.97
C TYR A 84 -9.23 -13.84 -4.05
N LEU A 85 -8.49 -13.44 -3.02
CA LEU A 85 -7.89 -14.37 -2.06
C LEU A 85 -8.96 -15.18 -1.31
N GLU A 86 -10.05 -14.54 -0.89
CA GLU A 86 -11.18 -15.20 -0.24
C GLU A 86 -11.85 -16.21 -1.18
N ALA A 87 -12.01 -15.86 -2.46
CA ALA A 87 -12.60 -16.74 -3.47
C ALA A 87 -11.73 -17.98 -3.79
N VAL A 88 -10.40 -17.83 -3.79
CA VAL A 88 -9.46 -18.90 -4.20
C VAL A 88 -8.97 -19.75 -3.02
N HIS A 89 -8.70 -19.12 -1.87
CA HIS A 89 -8.08 -19.76 -0.71
C HIS A 89 -9.00 -19.88 0.50
N GLY A 90 -10.20 -19.28 0.44
CA GLY A 90 -11.16 -19.23 1.53
C GLY A 90 -10.94 -18.06 2.47
N THR A 91 -12.01 -17.64 3.14
CA THR A 91 -12.03 -16.50 4.05
C THR A 91 -11.07 -16.67 5.22
N GLU A 92 -11.05 -17.85 5.86
CA GLU A 92 -10.21 -18.10 7.04
C GLU A 92 -8.71 -17.92 6.77
N ARG A 93 -8.21 -18.46 5.65
CA ARG A 93 -6.80 -18.32 5.29
C ARG A 93 -6.46 -16.88 4.91
N THR A 94 -7.40 -16.19 4.26
CA THR A 94 -7.23 -14.79 3.89
C THR A 94 -7.19 -13.89 5.13
N ASP A 95 -8.08 -14.09 6.09
CA ASP A 95 -8.09 -13.36 7.36
C ASP A 95 -6.78 -13.54 8.14
N ARG A 96 -6.25 -14.78 8.17
CA ARG A 96 -4.94 -15.06 8.77
C ARG A 96 -3.82 -14.29 8.06
N LEU A 97 -3.79 -14.32 6.73
CA LEU A 97 -2.80 -13.57 5.95
C LEU A 97 -2.83 -12.05 6.25
N PHE A 98 -4.02 -11.44 6.32
CA PHE A 98 -4.14 -10.02 6.67
C PHE A 98 -3.74 -9.74 8.13
N SER A 99 -3.99 -10.68 9.05
CA SER A 99 -3.49 -10.60 10.42
C SER A 99 -1.96 -10.68 10.49
N ASP A 100 -1.35 -11.56 9.67
CA ASP A 100 0.10 -11.70 9.57
C ASP A 100 0.74 -10.44 8.97
N ILE A 101 0.07 -9.78 8.01
CA ILE A 101 0.46 -8.48 7.45
C ILE A 101 0.49 -7.40 8.54
N GLU A 102 -0.57 -7.31 9.35
CA GLU A 102 -0.62 -6.37 10.48
C GLU A 102 0.51 -6.65 11.49
N ALA A 103 0.80 -7.93 11.76
CA ALA A 103 1.90 -8.33 12.62
C ALA A 103 3.27 -7.90 12.06
N VAL A 104 3.50 -8.04 10.74
CA VAL A 104 4.71 -7.57 10.06
C VAL A 104 4.89 -6.05 10.25
N VAL A 105 3.83 -5.27 10.01
CA VAL A 105 3.83 -3.81 10.19
C VAL A 105 4.19 -3.45 11.64
N VAL A 106 3.47 -3.99 12.62
CA VAL A 106 3.68 -3.66 14.03
C VAL A 106 5.08 -4.08 14.49
N THR A 107 5.55 -5.25 14.07
CA THR A 107 6.88 -5.77 14.46
C THR A 107 8.00 -4.90 13.89
N SER A 108 7.88 -4.46 12.63
CA SER A 108 8.86 -3.56 12.01
C SER A 108 8.94 -2.20 12.72
N LEU A 109 7.80 -1.61 13.10
CA LEU A 109 7.76 -0.35 13.84
C LEU A 109 8.34 -0.50 15.26
N LYS A 110 8.03 -1.60 15.95
CA LYS A 110 8.61 -1.92 17.27
C LYS A 110 10.13 -2.04 17.22
N ALA A 111 10.68 -2.64 16.17
CA ALA A 111 12.13 -2.77 16.00
C ALA A 111 12.83 -1.39 15.92
N CYS A 112 12.16 -0.39 15.33
CA CYS A 112 12.69 0.96 15.19
C CYS A 112 12.34 1.90 16.36
N GLN A 113 11.45 1.50 17.26
CA GLN A 113 10.83 2.37 18.28
C GLN A 113 11.84 3.05 19.23
N ASN A 114 13.01 2.44 19.44
CA ASN A 114 14.05 3.00 20.31
C ASN A 114 14.94 4.03 19.61
N VAL A 115 14.97 4.05 18.27
CA VAL A 115 15.81 4.92 17.46
C VAL A 115 15.02 6.11 16.93
N VAL A 116 13.72 5.92 16.67
CA VAL A 116 12.85 6.98 16.14
C VAL A 116 12.62 8.05 17.21
N ILE A 117 12.80 9.31 16.80
CA ILE A 117 12.49 10.48 17.62
C ILE A 117 10.99 10.49 17.89
N ASN A 118 10.62 10.53 19.16
CA ASN A 118 9.22 10.57 19.59
C ASN A 118 8.87 11.98 20.08
N ASP A 119 8.25 12.76 19.20
CA ASP A 119 7.63 14.04 19.53
C ASP A 119 6.11 13.89 19.40
N SER A 120 5.36 14.36 20.40
CA SER A 120 3.90 14.27 20.43
C SER A 120 3.19 15.14 19.37
N HIS A 121 3.92 16.07 18.75
CA HIS A 121 3.42 16.93 17.68
C HIS A 121 3.76 16.39 16.29
N CYS A 122 4.46 15.25 16.21
CA CYS A 122 4.82 14.62 14.96
C CYS A 122 3.92 13.41 14.68
N PHE A 123 3.54 13.26 13.42
CA PHE A 123 2.96 12.05 12.87
C PHE A 123 3.63 11.78 11.53
N GLU A 124 3.61 10.52 11.11
CA GLU A 124 4.18 10.12 9.82
C GLU A 124 3.26 9.11 9.15
N MET A 125 3.09 9.25 7.84
CA MET A 125 2.35 8.29 7.02
C MET A 125 3.34 7.50 6.17
N TYR A 126 3.45 6.21 6.45
CA TYR A 126 4.32 5.29 5.74
C TYR A 126 3.59 4.55 4.63
N GLY A 127 4.30 4.26 3.54
CA GLY A 127 3.91 3.27 2.54
C GLY A 127 4.65 1.97 2.76
N TYR A 128 3.92 0.90 3.09
CA TYR A 128 4.48 -0.45 3.22
C TYR A 128 4.30 -1.21 1.92
N ASP A 129 5.40 -1.77 1.41
CA ASP A 129 5.39 -2.65 0.24
C ASP A 129 5.55 -4.10 0.71
N ILE A 130 4.52 -4.90 0.50
CA ILE A 130 4.46 -6.30 0.93
C ILE A 130 4.25 -7.19 -0.28
N ILE A 131 5.03 -8.27 -0.37
CA ILE A 131 4.77 -9.36 -1.32
C ILE A 131 4.22 -10.57 -0.56
N ILE A 132 3.36 -11.35 -1.22
CA ILE A 132 2.82 -12.60 -0.68
C ILE A 132 3.45 -13.75 -1.45
N ASP A 133 3.89 -14.80 -0.76
CA ASP A 133 4.40 -16.01 -1.40
C ASP A 133 3.27 -17.03 -1.70
N ALA A 134 3.59 -18.08 -2.45
CA ALA A 134 2.66 -19.14 -2.82
C ALA A 134 2.05 -19.89 -1.61
N HIS A 135 2.63 -19.76 -0.42
CA HIS A 135 2.14 -20.33 0.83
C HIS A 135 1.26 -19.37 1.64
N LEU A 136 0.93 -18.20 1.10
CA LEU A 136 0.22 -17.11 1.76
C LEU A 136 0.97 -16.53 2.96
N ARG A 137 2.28 -16.39 2.86
CA ARG A 137 3.08 -15.65 3.85
C ARG A 137 3.40 -14.26 3.34
N PRO A 138 3.21 -13.22 4.15
CA PRO A 138 3.58 -11.86 3.80
C PRO A 138 5.06 -11.59 4.08
N TRP A 139 5.71 -10.93 3.14
CA TRP A 139 7.11 -10.52 3.22
C TRP A 139 7.21 -9.01 3.03
N LEU A 140 7.81 -8.33 4.00
CA LEU A 140 8.11 -6.90 3.90
C LEU A 140 9.24 -6.69 2.90
N ILE A 141 8.99 -5.87 1.88
CA ILE A 141 10.00 -5.47 0.89
C ILE A 141 10.67 -4.16 1.31
N GLU A 142 9.86 -3.12 1.52
CA GLU A 142 10.35 -1.80 1.92
C GLU A 142 9.29 -1.01 2.68
N VAL A 143 9.76 0.02 3.40
CA VAL A 143 8.93 1.01 4.08
C VAL A 143 9.34 2.39 3.60
N ASN A 144 8.39 3.11 3.01
CA ASN A 144 8.59 4.44 2.45
C ASN A 144 8.08 5.52 3.40
N ALA A 145 8.96 6.42 3.87
CA ALA A 145 8.61 7.56 4.74
C ALA A 145 8.00 8.76 3.98
N SER A 146 7.69 8.61 2.70
CA SER A 146 7.00 9.62 1.88
C SER A 146 6.36 8.91 0.69
N PRO A 147 5.29 8.13 0.91
CA PRO A 147 4.68 7.35 -0.15
C PRO A 147 4.17 8.30 -1.24
N SER A 148 4.48 7.97 -2.51
CA SER A 148 4.09 8.82 -3.64
C SER A 148 2.58 9.06 -3.69
N LEU A 149 2.20 10.34 -3.64
CA LEU A 149 0.83 10.82 -3.79
C LEU A 149 0.48 11.20 -5.23
N SER A 150 1.38 10.98 -6.19
CA SER A 150 1.13 11.29 -7.61
C SER A 150 -0.01 10.43 -8.15
N THR A 151 -1.05 11.04 -8.72
CA THR A 151 -2.25 10.31 -9.15
C THR A 151 -2.17 9.93 -10.62
N SER A 152 -2.16 8.64 -10.93
CA SER A 152 -2.12 8.16 -12.32
C SER A 152 -3.49 7.86 -12.93
N THR A 153 -4.50 7.59 -12.09
CA THR A 153 -5.87 7.27 -12.50
C THR A 153 -6.88 7.97 -11.58
N PRO A 154 -8.15 8.14 -11.99
CA PRO A 154 -9.19 8.69 -11.12
C PRO A 154 -9.36 7.90 -9.82
N SER A 155 -9.26 6.57 -9.88
CA SER A 155 -9.31 5.70 -8.70
C SER A 155 -8.13 5.94 -7.75
N ASP A 156 -6.92 6.14 -8.28
CA ASP A 156 -5.73 6.46 -7.49
C ASP A 156 -5.88 7.84 -6.80
N ARG A 157 -6.49 8.81 -7.51
CA ARG A 157 -6.81 10.13 -6.93
C ARG A 157 -7.80 10.03 -5.77
N LEU A 158 -8.91 9.32 -5.96
CA LEU A 158 -9.92 9.15 -4.90
C LEU A 158 -9.35 8.41 -3.69
N LEU A 159 -8.59 7.34 -3.92
CA LEU A 159 -7.96 6.57 -2.85
C LEU A 159 -7.01 7.44 -2.04
N LYS A 160 -6.08 8.13 -2.71
CA LYS A 160 -5.06 8.96 -2.04
C LYS A 160 -5.67 10.14 -1.32
N PHE A 161 -6.64 10.82 -1.95
CA PHE A 161 -7.38 11.89 -1.30
C PHE A 161 -8.05 11.41 -0.01
N LYS A 162 -8.70 10.23 -0.05
CA LYS A 162 -9.34 9.66 1.12
C LYS A 162 -8.33 9.27 2.21
N VAL A 163 -7.21 8.64 1.85
CA VAL A 163 -6.14 8.30 2.82
C VAL A 163 -5.61 9.57 3.50
N ILE A 164 -5.31 10.62 2.74
CA ILE A 164 -4.83 11.89 3.29
C ILE A 164 -5.89 12.51 4.20
N SER A 165 -7.14 12.56 3.76
CA SER A 165 -8.27 13.08 4.55
C SER A 165 -8.44 12.31 5.86
N ASP A 166 -8.40 10.97 5.84
CA ASP A 166 -8.51 10.14 7.03
C ASP A 166 -7.32 10.33 7.99
N VAL A 167 -6.10 10.51 7.46
CA VAL A 167 -4.90 10.81 8.27
C VAL A 167 -4.99 12.20 8.89
N LEU A 168 -5.42 13.21 8.15
CA LEU A 168 -5.62 14.55 8.69
C LEU A 168 -6.67 14.54 9.80
N ASN A 169 -7.83 13.91 9.57
CA ASN A 169 -8.87 13.77 10.59
C ASN A 169 -8.39 13.05 11.86
N LEU A 170 -7.42 12.14 11.74
CA LEU A 170 -6.84 11.43 12.87
C LEU A 170 -5.95 12.32 13.75
N VAL A 171 -5.24 13.29 13.15
CA VAL A 171 -4.22 14.10 13.83
C VAL A 171 -4.71 15.52 14.14
N THR A 172 -5.74 16.00 13.45
CA THR A 172 -6.33 17.31 13.73
C THR A 172 -7.24 17.24 14.95
N PRO A 173 -7.12 18.19 15.88
CA PRO A 173 -8.10 18.38 16.94
C PRO A 173 -9.52 18.55 16.37
N SER A 174 -10.52 17.98 17.03
CA SER A 174 -11.91 17.99 16.57
C SER A 174 -12.53 19.39 16.51
N ASP A 175 -11.99 20.33 17.30
CA ASP A 175 -12.33 21.75 17.31
C ASP A 175 -11.78 22.50 16.09
N TRP A 176 -10.71 22.02 15.44
CA TRP A 176 -10.12 22.69 14.27
C TRP A 176 -10.94 22.49 13.00
N LEU A 177 -11.50 21.30 12.82
CA LEU A 177 -12.32 20.97 11.64
C LEU A 177 -13.64 21.76 11.62
N ALA A 178 -14.18 22.10 12.80
CA ALA A 178 -15.36 22.96 12.93
C ALA A 178 -15.07 24.42 12.53
N VAL A 179 -13.85 24.91 12.79
CA VAL A 179 -13.43 26.29 12.46
C VAL A 179 -13.12 26.43 10.97
N THR A 180 -12.62 25.39 10.30
CA THR A 180 -12.30 25.44 8.86
C THR A 180 -13.49 25.35 7.93
N ALA A 181 -14.69 25.03 8.42
CA ALA A 181 -15.91 25.03 7.59
C ALA A 181 -16.26 26.42 7.04
N ASP A 182 -15.84 27.50 7.72
CA ASP A 182 -16.00 28.90 7.31
C ASP A 182 -14.74 29.50 6.65
N CYS A 183 -13.61 28.77 6.67
CA CYS A 183 -12.39 29.19 6.00
C CYS A 183 -12.53 28.88 4.51
N GLY A 184 -13.15 29.78 3.74
CA GLY A 184 -13.51 29.66 2.32
C GLY A 184 -12.37 29.41 1.32
N MET A 185 -11.54 28.40 1.56
CA MET A 185 -10.64 27.78 0.60
C MET A 185 -11.48 26.84 -0.26
N LEU A 186 -12.22 27.43 -1.21
CA LEU A 186 -12.78 26.68 -2.32
C LEU A 186 -11.64 26.06 -3.15
N PRO A 187 -11.82 24.88 -3.75
CA PRO A 187 -10.84 24.38 -4.71
C PRO A 187 -10.76 25.36 -5.88
N ASP A 188 -9.53 25.77 -6.25
CA ASP A 188 -9.31 26.49 -7.50
C ASP A 188 -9.86 25.62 -8.67
N GLU A 189 -10.71 26.23 -9.50
CA GLU A 189 -11.34 25.63 -10.69
C GLU A 189 -10.33 25.06 -11.70
#